data_AF-A0A0V0T882-F1
#
_entry.id   AF-A0A0V0T882-F1
#
_cell.length_a   1.000
_cell.length_b   1.000
_cell.length_c   1.000
_cell.angle_alpha   90.00
_cell.angle_beta   90.00
_cell.angle_gamma   90.00
#
_symmetry.space_group_name_H-M   'P 1'
#
loop_
_entity.id
_entity.type
_entity.pdbx_description
1 polymer ?
#
loop_
_entity_poly.entity_id
_entity_poly.type
_entity_poly.pdbx_seq_one_letter_code
_entity_poly.pdbx_strand_id
1 'polypeptide(L)' 'MTNLLLILYRVIVYKAPARNVGKALIAGGGAAAWQNTPDLTADAAHAVVKSLEHVIQENPGNKFIAYNNIPPDVPK' A
#
# COMPACT_ATOMS: atom_id res chain seq x y z
N MET A 1 -14.46 -17.70 6.32
CA MET A 1 -14.74 -16.24 6.31
C MET A 1 -14.09 -15.65 7.55
N THR A 2 -12.83 -15.24 7.44
CA THR A 2 -12.04 -14.85 8.61
C THR A 2 -12.20 -13.35 8.81
N ASN A 3 -12.90 -13.02 9.90
CA ASN A 3 -12.98 -11.74 10.59
C ASN A 3 -12.23 -10.56 9.95
N LEU A 4 -12.99 -9.78 9.18
CA LEU A 4 -12.74 -8.39 8.83
C LEU A 4 -12.89 -7.50 10.09
N LEU A 5 -12.31 -7.90 11.23
CA LEU A 5 -12.45 -7.23 12.52
C LEU A 5 -11.10 -6.66 12.96
N LEU A 6 -10.60 -5.76 12.15
CA LEU A 6 -9.95 -4.54 12.61
C LEU A 6 -9.79 -3.69 11.36
N ILE A 7 -10.36 -2.50 11.37
CA ILE A 7 -9.87 -1.42 10.54
C ILE A 7 -8.35 -1.39 10.78
N LEU A 8 -7.58 -1.85 9.80
CA LEU A 8 -6.14 -1.69 9.72
C LEU A 8 -5.89 -0.19 9.68
N TYR A 9 -5.79 0.47 10.83
CA TYR A 9 -5.57 1.92 10.85
C TYR A 9 -4.27 2.28 10.13
N ARG A 10 -3.26 1.41 10.24
CA ARG A 10 -1.91 1.60 9.65
C ARG A 10 -1.26 0.25 9.36
N VAL A 11 -0.62 0.14 8.21
CA VAL A 11 0.28 -0.96 7.83
C VAL A 11 1.61 -0.36 7.40
N ILE A 12 2.72 -1.07 7.66
CA ILE A 12 4.02 -0.74 7.07
C ILE A 12 4.41 -1.90 6.17
N VAL A 13 4.81 -1.61 4.94
CA VAL A 13 5.30 -2.61 3.99
C VAL A 13 6.73 -2.27 3.61
N TYR A 14 7.64 -3.24 3.76
CA TYR A 14 9.01 -3.17 3.26
C TYR A 14 9.16 -4.09 2.05
N LYS A 15 9.46 -3.51 0.88
CA LYS A 15 9.70 -4.22 -0.38
C LYS A 15 11.16 -4.09 -0.76
N ALA A 16 11.85 -5.23 -0.87
CA ALA A 16 13.27 -5.24 -1.21
C ALA A 16 13.50 -4.81 -2.67
N PRO A 17 14.66 -4.20 -3.00
CA PRO A 17 15.04 -3.88 -4.37
C PRO A 17 14.88 -5.11 -5.29
N ALA A 18 14.35 -4.89 -6.50
CA ALA A 18 14.12 -5.91 -7.52
C ALA A 18 13.24 -7.12 -7.11
N ARG A 19 12.53 -7.08 -5.98
CA ARG A 19 11.55 -8.12 -5.58
C ARG A 19 10.13 -7.61 -5.63
N ASN A 20 9.20 -8.45 -6.06
CA ASN A 20 7.77 -8.12 -6.01
C ASN A 20 7.12 -8.44 -4.65
N VAL A 21 7.82 -9.20 -3.80
CA VAL A 21 7.39 -9.57 -2.44
C VAL A 21 8.18 -8.80 -1.38
N GLY A 22 7.65 -8.76 -0.17
CA GLY A 22 8.21 -8.03 0.95
C GLY A 22 7.80 -8.56 2.32
N LYS A 23 7.90 -7.67 3.32
CA LYS A 23 7.44 -7.89 4.69
C LYS A 23 6.40 -6.83 5.05
N ALA A 24 5.35 -7.20 5.76
CA ALA A 24 4.34 -6.29 6.30
C ALA A 24 4.28 -6.35 7.83
N LEU A 25 4.11 -5.19 8.46
CA LEU A 25 3.84 -5.05 9.88
C LEU A 25 2.47 -4.40 10.07
N ILE A 26 1.61 -5.08 10.81
CA ILE A 26 0.30 -4.58 11.21
C ILE A 26 0.47 -3.81 12.52
N ALA A 27 -0.09 -2.60 12.59
CA ALA A 27 -0.03 -1.77 13.79
C ALA A 27 -0.53 -2.54 15.03
N GLY A 28 0.19 -2.39 16.14
CA GLY A 28 -0.08 -3.14 17.38
C GLY A 28 0.66 -4.48 17.47
N GLY A 29 1.21 -4.99 16.36
CA GLY A 29 2.18 -6.08 16.39
C GLY A 29 3.56 -5.56 16.82
N GLY A 30 4.18 -6.20 17.82
CA GLY A 30 5.58 -5.91 18.18
C GLY A 30 6.56 -6.23 17.04
N ALA A 31 7.85 -5.92 17.21
CA ALA A 31 8.87 -6.10 16.16
C ALA A 31 8.97 -7.53 15.59
N ALA A 32 8.52 -8.56 16.30
CA ALA A 32 8.50 -9.94 15.81
C ALA A 32 7.32 -10.26 14.86
N ALA A 33 6.36 -9.33 14.70
CA ALA A 33 5.11 -9.56 13.97
C ALA A 33 5.19 -9.31 12.45
N TRP A 34 6.40 -9.21 11.88
CA TRP A 34 6.55 -9.04 10.43
C TRP A 34 6.14 -10.31 9.67
N GLN A 35 5.19 -10.17 8.77
CA GLN A 35 4.65 -11.25 7.92
C GLN A 35 5.15 -11.10 6.48
N ASN A 36 5.24 -12.22 5.74
CA ASN A 36 5.50 -12.16 4.29
C ASN A 36 4.30 -11.54 3.58
N THR A 37 4.55 -10.68 2.58
CA THR A 37 3.48 -10.20 1.70
C THR A 37 3.22 -11.19 0.56
N PRO A 38 2.03 -11.18 -0.05
CA PRO A 38 1.86 -11.64 -1.42
C PRO A 38 2.69 -10.77 -2.40
N ASP A 39 2.70 -11.14 -3.68
CA ASP A 39 3.22 -10.29 -4.75
C ASP A 39 2.47 -8.95 -4.74
N LEU A 40 3.21 -7.84 -4.57
CA LEU A 40 2.67 -6.49 -4.44
C LEU A 40 2.32 -5.82 -5.77
N THR A 41 2.63 -6.46 -6.90
CA THR A 41 2.31 -6.01 -8.26
C THR A 41 1.07 -6.68 -8.82
N ALA A 42 0.63 -7.77 -8.20
CA ALA A 42 -0.60 -8.45 -8.58
C ALA A 42 -1.82 -7.66 -8.13
N ASP A 43 -2.94 -7.83 -8.85
CA ASP A 43 -4.26 -7.41 -8.38
C ASP A 43 -4.75 -8.37 -7.29
N ALA A 44 -4.07 -8.32 -6.15
CA ALA A 44 -4.40 -9.07 -4.96
C ALA A 44 -5.00 -8.12 -3.93
N ALA A 45 -5.95 -8.61 -3.13
CA ALA A 45 -6.62 -7.86 -2.06
C ALA A 45 -5.70 -7.59 -0.84
N HIS A 46 -4.44 -7.22 -1.07
CA HIS A 46 -3.48 -6.86 -0.05
C HIS A 46 -3.54 -5.37 0.32
N ALA A 47 -2.96 -5.01 1.46
CA ALA A 47 -3.14 -3.69 2.06
C ALA A 47 -2.71 -2.53 1.15
N VAL A 48 -1.67 -2.68 0.31
CA VAL A 48 -1.22 -1.62 -0.61
C VAL A 48 -2.28 -1.30 -1.68
N VAL A 49 -2.73 -2.28 -2.47
CA VAL A 49 -3.73 -2.09 -3.54
C VAL A 49 -5.08 -1.66 -2.95
N LYS A 50 -5.53 -2.28 -1.85
CA LYS A 50 -6.81 -1.93 -1.22
C LYS A 50 -6.84 -0.49 -0.69
N SER A 51 -5.72 0.05 -0.21
CA SER A 51 -5.66 1.46 0.20
C SER A 51 -5.72 2.44 -0.97
N LEU A 52 -5.38 2.01 -2.19
CA LEU A 52 -5.42 2.82 -3.41
C LEU A 52 -6.70 2.63 -4.22
N GLU A 53 -7.58 1.70 -3.83
CA GLU A 53 -8.79 1.34 -4.58
C GLU A 53 -9.68 2.57 -4.87
N HIS A 54 -9.93 3.41 -3.87
CA HIS A 54 -10.69 4.66 -4.05
C HIS A 54 -9.88 5.82 -4.64
N VAL A 55 -8.59 5.63 -4.94
CA VAL A 55 -7.78 6.58 -5.72
C VAL A 55 -7.89 6.26 -7.21
N ILE A 56 -7.89 4.97 -7.57
CA ILE A 56 -7.82 4.50 -8.97
C ILE A 56 -9.17 4.18 -9.59
N GLN A 57 -10.20 3.85 -8.78
CA GLN A 57 -11.53 3.56 -9.29
C GLN A 57 -12.21 4.81 -9.83
N GLU A 58 -13.02 4.64 -10.87
CA GLU A 58 -13.87 5.71 -11.41
C GLU A 58 -14.97 6.05 -10.42
N ASN A 59 -14.84 7.18 -9.72
CA ASN A 59 -15.87 7.70 -8.84
C ASN A 59 -15.85 9.25 -8.85
N PRO A 60 -16.96 9.91 -9.21
CA PRO A 60 -17.05 11.38 -9.30
C PRO A 60 -16.74 12.13 -8.00
N GLY A 61 -16.85 11.45 -6.84
CA GLY A 61 -16.55 12.01 -5.53
C GLY A 61 -15.08 11.91 -5.12
N ASN A 62 -14.24 11.22 -5.88
CA ASN A 62 -12.85 11.00 -5.50
C ASN A 62 -12.07 12.32 -5.46
N LYS A 63 -11.29 12.51 -4.37
CA LYS A 63 -10.39 13.65 -4.18
C LYS A 63 -9.06 13.13 -3.63
N PHE A 64 -7.99 13.25 -4.42
CA PHE A 64 -6.64 12.87 -4.00
C PHE A 64 -5.61 13.83 -4.59
N ILE A 65 -4.46 13.93 -3.93
CA ILE A 65 -3.29 14.69 -4.41
C ILE A 65 -2.14 13.70 -4.51
N ALA A 66 -1.55 13.58 -5.69
CA ALA A 66 -0.28 12.89 -5.89
C ALA A 66 0.85 13.92 -5.80
N TYR A 67 1.86 13.63 -4.98
CA TYR A 67 3.04 14.48 -4.81
C TYR A 67 4.31 13.67 -5.01
N ASN A 68 5.32 14.32 -5.57
CA ASN A 68 6.63 13.77 -5.84
C ASN A 68 7.68 14.89 -5.75
N ASN A 69 8.90 14.56 -5.31
CA ASN A 69 9.99 15.52 -5.07
C ASN A 69 10.98 15.67 -6.25
N ILE A 70 10.73 14.99 -7.38
CA ILE A 70 11.46 15.15 -8.65
C ILE A 70 11.19 16.56 -9.17
N PRO A 71 12.22 17.34 -9.51
CA PRO A 71 12.05 18.69 -10.05
C PRO A 71 11.24 18.65 -11.36
N PRO A 72 10.48 19.71 -11.66
CA PRO A 72 9.81 19.82 -12.96
C PRO A 72 10.84 19.80 -14.08
N ASP A 73 10.51 19.12 -15.18
CA ASP A 73 11.30 19.20 -16.40
C ASP A 73 11.03 20.55 -17.06
N VAL A 74 11.85 21.55 -16.72
CA VAL A 74 11.74 22.92 -17.24
C VAL A 74 12.65 23.02 -18.47
N PRO A 75 12.10 23.36 -19.66
CA PRO A 75 12.93 23.61 -20.83
C PRO A 75 13.96 24.72 -20.56
N LYS A 76 15.18 24.52 -21.03
CA LYS A 76 16.25 25.53 -21.00
C LYS A 76 16.14 26.50 -22.16
#